data_AF-A0A183KDH6-F1
#
_entry.id   AF-A0A183KDH6-F1
#
_cell.length_a   1.000
_cell.length_b   1.000
_cell.length_c   1.000
_cell.angle_alpha   90.00
_cell.angle_beta   90.00
_cell.angle_gamma   90.00
#
_symmetry.space_group_name_H-M   'P 1'
#
loop_
_entity.id
_entity.type
_entity.pdbx_description
1 polymer ?
#
loop_
_entity_poly.entity_id
_entity_poly.type
_entity_poly.pdbx_seq_one_letter_code
_entity_poly.pdbx_strand_id
1 'polypeptide(L)' 'MYFCNGSSGHGTQHAIAIGKSISELIAFQQYKTFDLVRFSFDRLFSNQTVNEVNCF' A
#
# COMPACT_ATOMS: atom_id res chain seq x y z
N MET A 1 9.48 11.32 1.86
CA MET A 1 8.59 11.00 3.00
C MET A 1 7.77 9.79 2.61
N TYR A 2 7.60 8.81 3.51
CA TYR A 2 6.84 7.59 3.25
C TYR A 2 5.59 7.57 4.12
N PHE A 3 4.47 7.13 3.55
CA PHE A 3 3.19 7.04 4.25
C PHE A 3 2.68 5.61 4.22
N CYS A 4 2.19 5.15 5.37
CA CYS A 4 1.59 3.85 5.56
C CYS A 4 0.36 4.06 6.44
N ASN A 5 -0.76 4.40 5.83
CA ASN A 5 -2.01 4.75 6.50
C ASN A 5 -3.21 4.22 5.71
N GLY A 6 -4.44 4.51 6.18
CA GLY A 6 -5.65 4.18 5.43
C GLY A 6 -6.02 2.69 5.43
N SER A 7 -5.56 1.91 6.41
CA SER A 7 -5.85 0.48 6.53
C SER A 7 -7.16 0.16 7.26
N SER A 8 -7.95 1.19 7.60
CA SER A 8 -9.38 1.11 7.98
C SER A 8 -9.76 -0.03 8.94
N GLY A 9 -8.95 -0.26 9.99
CA GLY A 9 -9.20 -1.28 11.02
C GLY A 9 -8.65 -2.69 10.71
N HIS A 10 -8.22 -2.94 9.48
CA HIS A 10 -7.67 -4.24 9.02
C HIS A 10 -6.13 -4.21 8.90
N GLY A 11 -5.49 -3.15 9.42
CA GLY A 11 -4.05 -2.96 9.34
C GLY A 11 -3.23 -4.11 9.91
N THR A 12 -3.71 -4.76 10.97
CA THR A 12 -3.02 -5.91 11.60
C THR A 12 -2.93 -7.11 10.66
N GLN A 13 -3.99 -7.39 9.90
CA GLN A 13 -3.99 -8.49 8.93
C GLN A 13 -3.00 -8.23 7.78
N HIS A 14 -2.87 -6.96 7.36
CA HIS A 14 -1.99 -6.56 6.27
C HIS A 14 -0.59 -6.14 6.72
N ALA A 15 -0.30 -6.13 8.03
CA ALA A 15 0.91 -5.51 8.58
C ALA A 15 2.20 -6.11 8.02
N ILE A 16 2.23 -7.43 7.80
CA ILE A 16 3.41 -8.12 7.26
C ILE A 16 3.68 -7.68 5.82
N ALA A 17 2.66 -7.68 4.96
CA ALA A 17 2.81 -7.30 3.56
C ALA A 17 3.19 -5.81 3.43
N ILE A 18 2.47 -4.94 4.16
CA ILE A 18 2.72 -3.50 4.18
C ILE A 18 4.14 -3.19 4.68
N GLY A 19 4.53 -3.76 5.83
CA GLY A 19 5.85 -3.51 6.42
C GLY A 19 6.97 -3.93 5.47
N LYS A 20 6.86 -5.12 4.86
CA LYS A 20 7.84 -5.61 3.88
C LYS A 20 7.93 -4.69 2.66
N SER A 21 6.80 -4.31 2.06
CA SER A 21 6.78 -3.43 0.90
C SER A 21 7.36 -2.05 1.20
N ILE A 22 7.08 -1.47 2.37
CA ILE A 22 7.66 -0.19 2.78
C ILE A 22 9.17 -0.31 3.01
N SER A 23 9.64 -1.37 3.67
CA SER A 23 11.08 -1.61 3.83
C SER A 23 11.79 -1.75 2.49
N GLU A 24 11.20 -2.46 1.53
CA GLU A 24 11.74 -2.59 0.16
C GLU A 24 11.77 -1.24 -0.56
N LEU A 25 10.69 -0.46 -0.47
CA LEU A 25 10.62 0.86 -1.08
C LEU A 25 11.69 1.80 -0.50
N ILE A 26 11.95 1.75 0.81
CA ILE A 26 13.00 2.54 1.45
C ILE A 26 14.40 2.09 1.02
N ALA A 27 14.65 0.77 1.02
CA ALA A 27 15.98 0.22 0.78
C ALA A 27 16.38 0.20 -0.71
N PHE A 28 15.41 -0.02 -1.60
CA PHE A 28 15.64 -0.28 -3.02
C PHE A 28 14.95 0.71 -3.95
N GLN A 29 14.20 1.68 -3.42
CA GLN A 29 13.44 2.67 -4.19
C GLN A 29 12.38 2.06 -5.12
N GLN A 30 12.01 0.81 -4.86
CA GLN A 30 10.98 0.08 -5.60
C GLN A 30 10.38 -1.01 -4.71
N TYR A 31 9.11 -1.33 -4.93
CA TYR A 31 8.53 -2.55 -4.40
C TYR A 31 9.09 -3.78 -5.12
N LYS A 32 9.37 -4.87 -4.41
CA LYS A 32 9.91 -6.09 -5.03
C LYS A 32 9.00 -7.30 -4.84
N THR A 33 8.49 -7.48 -3.63
CA THR A 33 7.67 -8.65 -3.31
C THR A 33 6.20 -8.42 -3.62
N PHE A 34 5.64 -7.30 -3.17
CA PHE A 34 4.26 -6.91 -3.47
C PHE A 34 4.26 -5.56 -4.14
N ASP A 35 3.77 -5.49 -5.37
CA ASP A 35 3.58 -4.24 -6.06
C ASP A 35 2.37 -3.49 -5.47
N LEU A 36 2.66 -2.46 -4.67
CA LEU A 36 1.66 -1.59 -4.06
C LEU A 36 1.54 -0.24 -4.79
N VAL A 37 2.04 -0.10 -6.03
CA VAL A 37 1.92 1.15 -6.82
C VAL A 37 0.47 1.62 -6.95
N ARG A 38 -0.51 0.70 -7.02
CA ARG A 38 -1.94 1.04 -7.05
C ARG A 38 -2.44 1.81 -5.80
N PHE A 39 -1.67 1.82 -4.72
CA PHE A 39 -1.94 2.55 -3.48
C PHE A 39 -1.07 3.81 -3.33
N SER A 40 -0.29 4.16 -4.36
CA SER A 40 0.51 5.38 -4.36
C SER A 40 -0.36 6.64 -4.32
N PHE A 41 0.27 7.76 -3.97
CA PHE A 41 -0.41 9.06 -3.93
C PHE A 41 -0.87 9.52 -5.34
N ASP A 42 -0.17 9.11 -6.40
CA ASP A 42 -0.51 9.41 -7.80
C ASP A 42 -1.92 9.02 -8.21
N ARG A 43 -2.47 7.97 -7.59
CA ARG A 43 -3.84 7.52 -7.87
C ARG A 43 -4.87 8.60 -7.57
N LEU A 44 -4.60 9.51 -6.62
CA LEU A 44 -5.49 10.61 -6.27
C LEU A 44 -5.53 11.67 -7.38
N PHE A 45 -4.37 12.01 -7.94
CA PHE A 45 -4.30 12.94 -9.07
C PHE A 45 -4.92 12.36 -10.35
N SER A 46 -4.78 11.05 -10.53
CA SER A 46 -5.34 10.32 -11.69
C SER A 46 -6.79 9.86 -11.49
N ASN A 47 -7.39 10.16 -10.33
CA ASN A 47 -8.72 9.72 -9.91
C ASN A 47 -8.95 8.19 -10.07
N GLN A 48 -7.90 7.40 -9.81
CA GLN A 48 -7.92 5.94 -9.89
C GLN A 48 -8.31 5.36 -8.53
N THR A 49 -9.61 5.13 -8.34
CA THR A 49 -10.14 4.52 -7.12
C THR A 49 -9.87 3.02 -7.09
N VAL A 50 -9.44 2.50 -5.94
CA VAL A 50 -9.32 1.06 -5.70
C VAL A 50 -10.51 0.63 -4.86
N ASN A 51 -11.41 -0.17 -5.45
CA ASN A 51 -12.55 -0.71 -4.72
C ASN A 51 -12.12 -1.94 -3.90
N GLU A 52 -12.52 -2.00 -2.64
CA GLU A 52 -12.36 -3.20 -1.84
C GLU A 52 -13.54 -4.14 -2.10
N VAL A 53 -13.23 -5.37 -2.47
CA VAL A 53 -14.22 -6.41 -2.74
C VAL A 53 -14.06 -7.52 -1.70
N ASN A 54 -15.17 -8.17 -1.35
CA ASN A 54 -15.16 -9.29 -0.40
C ASN A 54 -14.70 -8.93 1.03
N CYS A 55 -15.09 -7.74 1.50
CA CYS A 55 -14.96 -7.34 2.91
C CYS A 55 -16.13 -7.94 3.71
N PHE A 56 -15.84 -8.92 4.56
CA PHE A 56 -16.79 -9.51 5.52
C PHE A 56 -16.45 -9.10 6.95
#